data_AF-A0A0C1R6V5-F1
#
_entry.id   AF-A0A0C1R6V5-F1
#
_cell.length_a   1.000
_cell.length_b   1.000
_cell.length_c   1.000
_cell.angle_alpha   90.00
_cell.angle_beta   90.00
_cell.angle_gamma   90.00
#
_symmetry.space_group_name_H-M   'P 1'
#
loop_
_entity.id
_entity.type
_entity.pdbx_description
1 polymer ?
#
loop_
_entity_poly.entity_id
_entity_poly.type
_entity_poly.pdbx_seq_one_letter_code
_entity_poly.pdbx_strand_id
1 'polypeptide(L)'
;MNIEATVFRLLRDSMGKPDRKLVLSDRLIKDLQIDCDDLIFAYIIPLMQQLDIDIPDPEWLEIYTVGDIIYLLKKYKKIQEEARKRADTDWKNKSPVRWVTGRLDLNKPVLTKGLIFYPRYCFITYPEHENFYDTYNQRIDELIDREGIPDWSPLKRIPERAIALEILTKTGQNLSNFTHSSIVEKNLIKSVLNKWESGQPVIWSRLPDKAILLLGGNVSEKVGRIDVLDTEHMAWLASLEFLRKHCPTMPWDVQAN
;
A
#
# COMPACT_ATOMS: atom_id res chain seq x y z
N MET A 1 -9.22 -23.05 14.10
CA MET A 1 -7.99 -23.87 14.26
C MET A 1 -7.43 -23.63 15.65
N ASN A 2 -7.01 -24.68 16.37
CA ASN A 2 -6.56 -24.55 17.76
C ASN A 2 -5.02 -24.44 17.81
N ILE A 3 -4.52 -23.25 18.16
CA ILE A 3 -3.08 -22.95 18.25
C ILE A 3 -2.39 -23.89 19.25
N GLU A 4 -2.95 -24.06 20.45
CA GLU A 4 -2.35 -24.92 21.49
C GLU A 4 -2.25 -26.38 21.04
N ALA A 5 -3.31 -26.90 20.41
CA ALA A 5 -3.29 -28.27 19.88
C ALA A 5 -2.22 -28.46 18.79
N THR A 6 -1.99 -27.43 17.96
CA THR A 6 -1.00 -27.48 16.86
C THR A 6 0.42 -27.43 17.41
N VAL A 7 0.67 -26.54 18.37
CA VAL A 7 1.92 -26.44 19.14
C VAL A 7 2.24 -27.80 19.78
N PHE A 8 1.32 -28.36 20.57
CA PHE A 8 1.56 -29.61 21.29
C PHE A 8 1.75 -30.82 20.36
N ARG A 9 1.08 -30.83 19.20
CA ARG A 9 1.27 -31.86 18.19
C ARG A 9 2.69 -31.79 17.62
N LEU A 10 3.09 -30.62 17.10
CA LEU A 10 4.41 -30.45 16.50
C LEU A 10 5.54 -30.70 17.52
N LEU A 11 5.34 -30.33 18.78
CA LEU A 11 6.35 -30.54 19.82
C LEU A 11 6.57 -32.04 20.05
N ARG A 12 5.49 -32.81 20.03
CA ARG A 12 5.54 -34.28 20.15
C ARG A 12 6.26 -34.92 18.97
N ASP A 13 5.98 -34.43 17.76
CA ASP A 13 6.61 -34.92 16.53
C ASP A 13 8.13 -34.67 16.57
N SER A 14 8.56 -33.47 17.00
CA SER A 14 9.97 -33.11 17.16
C SER A 14 10.72 -33.93 18.23
N MET A 15 10.01 -34.42 19.25
CA MET A 15 10.60 -35.30 20.29
C MET A 15 10.74 -36.77 19.87
N GLY A 16 10.41 -37.12 18.61
CA GLY A 16 10.66 -38.45 18.03
C GLY A 16 9.80 -39.57 18.62
N LYS A 17 8.68 -39.24 19.29
CA LYS A 17 7.73 -40.23 19.84
C LYS A 17 6.28 -39.81 19.57
N PRO A 18 5.81 -39.88 18.31
CA PRO A 18 4.45 -39.46 17.94
C PRO A 18 3.34 -40.21 18.70
N ASP A 19 3.62 -41.46 19.12
CA ASP A 19 2.68 -42.31 19.86
C ASP A 19 2.69 -42.09 21.39
N ARG A 20 3.61 -41.29 21.94
CA ARG A 20 3.58 -40.96 23.38
C ARG A 20 2.53 -39.90 23.65
N LYS A 21 1.56 -40.22 24.50
CA LYS A 21 0.70 -39.22 25.12
C LYS A 21 1.58 -38.35 26.02
N LEU A 22 1.60 -37.03 25.79
CA LEU A 22 2.16 -36.10 26.76
C LEU A 22 1.26 -36.16 28.01
N VAL A 23 1.77 -36.73 29.10
CA VAL A 23 1.03 -36.92 30.37
C VAL A 23 1.33 -35.79 31.37
N LEU A 24 1.99 -34.73 30.92
CA LEU A 24 2.16 -33.51 31.71
C LEU A 24 0.86 -32.70 31.64
N SER A 25 0.46 -32.07 32.74
CA SER A 25 -0.66 -31.14 32.71
C SER A 25 -0.35 -29.99 31.75
N ASP A 26 -1.37 -29.44 31.08
CA ASP A 26 -1.19 -28.34 30.11
C ASP A 26 -0.38 -27.17 30.68
N ARG A 27 -0.42 -26.98 32.00
CA ARG A 27 0.38 -25.99 32.73
C ARG A 27 1.87 -26.32 32.71
N LEU A 28 2.24 -27.57 32.99
CA LEU A 28 3.64 -28.02 32.98
C LEU A 28 4.24 -28.05 31.57
N ILE A 29 3.42 -28.27 30.54
CA ILE A 29 3.89 -28.21 29.14
C ILE A 29 4.22 -26.78 28.73
N LYS A 30 3.43 -25.79 29.17
CA LYS A 30 3.68 -24.38 28.88
C LYS A 30 4.97 -23.87 29.51
N ASP A 31 5.36 -24.40 30.67
CA ASP A 31 6.59 -24.03 31.37
C ASP A 31 7.85 -24.72 30.79
N LEU A 32 7.72 -25.57 29.76
CA LEU A 32 8.86 -26.22 29.12
C LEU A 32 9.73 -25.16 28.42
N GLN A 33 11.00 -25.12 28.79
CA GLN A 33 12.00 -24.25 28.17
C GLN A 33 12.39 -24.76 26.78
N ILE A 34 12.63 -23.82 25.88
CA ILE A 34 13.08 -24.06 24.51
C ILE A 34 14.48 -23.47 24.39
N ASP A 35 15.47 -24.21 24.90
CA ASP A 35 16.89 -23.84 24.84
C ASP A 35 17.55 -24.56 23.65
N CYS A 36 17.30 -24.11 22.42
CA CYS A 36 18.16 -24.46 21.28
C CYS A 36 17.82 -23.62 20.04
N ASP A 37 18.84 -22.96 19.47
CA ASP A 37 18.75 -22.28 18.17
C ASP A 37 18.26 -23.24 17.05
N ASP A 38 18.59 -24.53 17.15
CA ASP A 38 18.16 -25.55 16.18
C ASP A 38 16.67 -25.92 16.34
N LEU A 39 16.12 -25.83 17.56
CA LEU A 39 14.69 -26.07 17.77
C LEU A 39 13.87 -24.95 17.14
N ILE A 40 14.36 -23.71 17.17
CA ILE A 40 13.62 -22.56 16.60
C ILE A 40 13.33 -22.82 15.13
N PHE A 41 14.32 -23.12 14.29
CA PHE A 41 14.08 -23.33 12.86
C PHE A 41 13.28 -24.61 12.55
N ALA A 42 13.58 -25.71 13.24
CA ALA A 42 12.91 -27.00 12.98
C ALA A 42 11.45 -27.05 13.48
N TYR A 43 11.10 -26.21 14.46
CA TYR A 43 9.79 -26.21 15.09
C TYR A 43 8.93 -25.00 14.71
N ILE A 44 9.50 -23.79 14.68
CA ILE A 44 8.73 -22.55 14.48
C ILE A 44 8.28 -22.40 13.02
N ILE A 45 9.15 -22.68 12.04
CA ILE A 45 8.78 -22.53 10.62
C ILE A 45 7.59 -23.43 10.25
N PRO A 46 7.58 -24.75 10.54
CA PRO A 46 6.42 -25.59 10.26
C PRO A 46 5.16 -25.11 10.98
N LEU A 47 5.33 -24.52 12.17
CA LEU A 47 4.24 -24.05 12.98
C LEU A 47 3.60 -22.77 12.41
N MET A 48 4.41 -21.81 11.97
CA MET A 48 3.96 -20.62 11.24
C MET A 48 3.23 -21.00 9.95
N GLN A 49 3.80 -21.95 9.19
CA GLN A 49 3.20 -22.46 7.95
C GLN A 49 1.86 -23.16 8.19
N GLN A 50 1.77 -24.06 9.19
CA GLN A 50 0.53 -24.76 9.50
C GLN A 50 -0.57 -23.84 10.03
N LEU A 51 -0.18 -22.76 10.71
CA LEU A 51 -1.13 -21.82 11.30
C LEU A 51 -1.49 -20.65 10.38
N ASP A 52 -0.79 -20.51 9.25
CA ASP A 52 -0.83 -19.35 8.37
C ASP A 52 -0.66 -18.05 9.19
N ILE A 53 0.39 -18.02 10.03
CA ILE A 53 0.76 -16.88 10.87
C ILE A 53 2.19 -16.49 10.52
N ASP A 54 2.37 -15.22 10.19
CA ASP A 54 3.68 -14.64 9.98
C ASP A 54 4.10 -13.85 11.22
N ILE A 55 5.33 -14.03 11.68
CA ILE A 55 5.86 -13.43 12.93
C ILE A 55 7.30 -13.00 12.63
N PRO A 56 7.63 -11.71 12.81
CA PRO A 56 8.97 -11.20 12.54
C PRO A 56 10.06 -11.85 13.41
N ASP A 57 11.22 -12.11 12.81
CA ASP A 57 12.40 -12.70 13.47
C ASP A 57 12.76 -12.07 14.83
N PRO A 58 12.74 -10.74 15.02
CA PRO A 58 13.09 -10.13 16.30
C PRO A 58 12.19 -10.54 17.46
N GLU A 59 10.92 -10.88 17.21
CA GLU A 59 9.97 -11.26 18.26
C GLU A 59 10.26 -12.66 18.80
N TRP A 60 10.96 -13.50 18.04
CA TRP A 60 11.37 -14.83 18.48
C TRP A 60 12.56 -14.79 19.43
N LEU A 61 13.30 -13.68 19.51
CA LEU A 61 14.46 -13.52 20.39
C LEU A 61 14.08 -13.45 21.88
N GLU A 62 12.82 -13.15 22.19
CA GLU A 62 12.31 -13.04 23.56
C GLU A 62 11.52 -14.27 24.03
N ILE A 63 11.61 -15.38 23.28
CA ILE A 63 10.83 -16.59 23.51
C ILE A 63 11.68 -17.64 24.23
N TYR A 64 11.27 -18.02 25.44
CA TYR A 64 12.00 -18.95 26.28
C TYR A 64 11.22 -20.23 26.57
N THR A 65 9.89 -20.19 26.45
CA THR A 65 9.01 -21.31 26.81
C THR A 65 7.98 -21.63 25.73
N VAL A 66 7.41 -22.83 25.80
CA VAL A 66 6.24 -23.21 24.99
C VAL A 66 5.05 -22.28 25.25
N GLY A 67 4.91 -21.79 26.48
CA GLY A 67 3.91 -20.79 26.85
C GLY A 67 4.08 -19.48 26.08
N ASP A 68 5.32 -19.00 25.95
CA ASP A 68 5.65 -17.79 25.20
C ASP A 68 5.35 -17.96 23.71
N ILE A 69 5.66 -19.12 23.13
CA ILE A 69 5.28 -19.46 21.75
C ILE A 69 3.76 -19.37 21.57
N ILE A 70 2.99 -20.04 22.43
CA ILE A 70 1.52 -20.02 22.37
C ILE A 70 0.99 -18.59 22.45
N TYR A 71 1.56 -17.79 23.36
CA TYR A 71 1.19 -16.39 23.55
C TYR A 71 1.46 -15.58 22.27
N LEU A 72 2.68 -15.67 21.72
CA LEU A 72 3.10 -14.93 20.54
C LEU A 72 2.24 -15.28 19.32
N LEU A 73 1.97 -16.57 19.10
CA LEU A 73 1.09 -17.02 18.02
C LEU A 73 -0.32 -16.47 18.15
N LYS A 74 -0.89 -16.48 19.36
CA LYS A 74 -2.23 -15.92 19.60
C LYS A 74 -2.26 -14.42 19.35
N LYS A 75 -1.22 -13.69 19.78
CA LYS A 75 -1.05 -12.26 19.56
C LYS A 75 -1.06 -11.94 18.06
N TYR A 76 -0.17 -12.57 17.28
CA TYR A 76 -0.08 -12.32 15.84
C TYR A 76 -1.31 -12.82 15.07
N LYS A 77 -1.92 -13.94 15.47
CA LYS A 77 -3.17 -14.38 14.85
C LYS A 77 -4.27 -13.33 14.98
N LYS A 78 -4.41 -12.74 16.17
CA LYS A 78 -5.37 -11.69 16.44
C LYS A 78 -5.09 -10.44 15.59
N ILE A 79 -3.82 -10.01 15.49
CA ILE A 79 -3.41 -8.88 14.65
C ILE A 79 -3.82 -9.12 13.18
N GLN A 80 -3.53 -10.30 12.65
CA GLN A 80 -3.87 -10.66 11.27
C GLN A 80 -5.40 -10.69 11.05
N GLU A 81 -6.16 -11.24 12.00
CA GLU A 81 -7.63 -11.26 11.94
C GLU A 81 -8.22 -9.84 11.96
N GLU A 82 -7.69 -8.96 12.81
CA GLU A 82 -8.07 -7.55 12.87
C GLU A 82 -7.72 -6.82 11.58
N ALA A 83 -6.53 -7.06 11.01
CA ALA A 83 -6.09 -6.49 9.74
C ALA A 83 -7.02 -6.90 8.59
N ARG A 84 -7.33 -8.19 8.46
CA ARG A 84 -8.24 -8.72 7.42
C ARG A 84 -9.66 -8.15 7.58
N LYS A 85 -10.18 -8.13 8.80
CA LYS A 85 -11.50 -7.54 9.09
C LYS A 85 -11.56 -6.05 8.74
N ARG A 86 -10.48 -5.32 9.03
CA ARG A 86 -10.38 -3.90 8.69
C ARG A 86 -10.32 -3.68 7.18
N ALA A 87 -9.51 -4.46 6.45
CA ALA A 87 -9.46 -4.42 5.00
C ALA A 87 -10.84 -4.69 4.36
N ASP A 88 -11.54 -5.73 4.82
CA ASP A 88 -12.90 -6.05 4.33
C ASP A 88 -13.90 -4.92 4.63
N THR A 89 -13.77 -4.25 5.78
CA THR A 89 -14.62 -3.11 6.16
C THR A 89 -14.35 -1.90 5.29
N ASP A 90 -13.08 -1.52 5.12
CA ASP A 90 -12.70 -0.37 4.30
C ASP A 90 -13.04 -0.60 2.83
N TRP A 91 -12.91 -1.85 2.33
CA TRP A 91 -13.33 -2.23 0.98
C TRP A 91 -14.84 -2.01 0.78
N LYS A 92 -15.67 -2.49 1.70
CA LYS A 92 -17.13 -2.28 1.67
C LYS A 92 -17.51 -0.80 1.74
N ASN A 93 -16.74 -0.03 2.50
CA ASN A 93 -16.94 1.41 2.67
C ASN A 93 -16.33 2.25 1.53
N LYS A 94 -15.72 1.62 0.51
CA LYS A 94 -15.08 2.29 -0.64
C LYS A 94 -13.93 3.22 -0.22
N SER A 95 -13.22 2.85 0.84
CA SER A 95 -12.16 3.66 1.43
C SER A 95 -10.90 2.87 1.82
N PRO A 96 -10.44 1.87 1.03
CA PRO A 96 -9.19 1.18 1.37
C PRO A 96 -8.00 2.12 1.24
N VAL A 97 -6.95 1.82 2.01
CA VAL A 97 -5.66 2.54 1.97
C VAL A 97 -4.54 1.54 1.67
N ARG A 98 -3.33 1.99 1.31
CA ARG A 98 -2.14 1.12 1.39
C ARG A 98 -1.25 1.70 2.42
N TRP A 99 -0.88 0.83 3.33
CA TRP A 99 0.14 1.12 4.30
C TRP A 99 1.49 0.92 3.61
N VAL A 100 2.36 1.90 3.67
CA VAL A 100 3.71 1.81 3.11
C VAL A 100 4.69 2.15 4.22
N THR A 101 5.72 1.33 4.34
CA THR A 101 6.78 1.50 5.34
C THR A 101 7.78 2.54 4.82
N GLY A 102 8.21 3.47 5.67
CA GLY A 102 9.18 4.51 5.31
C GLY A 102 8.59 5.85 4.82
N ARG A 103 9.45 6.72 4.27
CA ARG A 103 9.02 8.02 3.75
C ARG A 103 8.32 7.82 2.42
N LEU A 104 7.02 8.11 2.35
CA LEU A 104 6.40 8.25 1.06
C LEU A 104 7.04 9.39 0.28
N ASP A 105 7.43 9.05 -0.93
CA ASP A 105 7.78 10.03 -1.93
C ASP A 105 6.47 10.70 -2.37
N LEU A 106 6.00 11.71 -1.62
CA LEU A 106 4.90 12.61 -2.00
C LEU A 106 5.15 13.32 -3.35
N ASN A 107 6.31 13.05 -3.95
CA ASN A 107 6.76 13.55 -5.22
C ASN A 107 6.57 12.55 -6.37
N LYS A 108 5.76 11.49 -6.20
CA LYS A 108 5.44 10.51 -7.26
C LYS A 108 3.95 10.15 -7.30
N PRO A 109 3.45 9.70 -8.46
CA PRO A 109 2.14 9.08 -8.56
C PRO A 109 1.94 7.96 -7.52
N VAL A 110 0.84 7.99 -6.77
CA VAL A 110 0.56 7.05 -5.66
C VAL A 110 -0.40 5.91 -6.04
N LEU A 111 -0.71 5.76 -7.33
CA LEU A 111 -1.53 4.66 -7.81
C LEU A 111 -0.73 3.36 -7.84
N THR A 112 -1.14 2.38 -7.05
CA THR A 112 -0.58 1.03 -7.08
C THR A 112 -1.73 0.04 -7.26
N LYS A 113 -1.61 -0.86 -8.25
CA LYS A 113 -2.69 -1.76 -8.71
C LYS A 113 -4.06 -1.10 -8.91
N GLY A 114 -4.06 0.19 -9.26
CA GLY A 114 -5.30 0.89 -9.57
C GLY A 114 -6.11 1.35 -8.36
N LEU A 115 -5.54 1.48 -7.15
CA LEU A 115 -6.18 2.21 -6.05
C LEU A 115 -5.33 3.44 -5.66
N ILE A 116 -5.98 4.52 -5.22
CA ILE A 116 -5.26 5.56 -4.46
C ILE A 116 -4.98 4.95 -3.10
N PHE A 117 -3.73 5.02 -2.75
CA PHE A 117 -3.33 4.75 -1.40
C PHE A 117 -3.08 6.06 -0.72
N TYR A 118 -3.95 6.42 0.23
CA TYR A 118 -3.59 7.43 1.21
C TYR A 118 -2.37 6.90 1.94
N PRO A 119 -1.22 7.56 1.84
CA PRO A 119 -0.14 7.28 2.75
C PRO A 119 -0.57 7.68 4.15
N ARG A 120 -1.07 6.73 4.94
CA ARG A 120 -1.14 6.94 6.36
C ARG A 120 0.27 6.70 6.90
N TYR A 121 0.90 7.82 7.21
CA TYR A 121 2.18 7.89 7.86
C TYR A 121 2.15 7.05 9.14
N CYS A 122 2.92 5.97 9.16
CA CYS A 122 3.20 5.26 10.38
C CYS A 122 4.72 5.12 10.46
N PHE A 123 5.32 5.81 11.42
CA PHE A 123 6.59 5.31 11.95
C PHE A 123 6.27 3.91 12.46
N ILE A 124 6.72 2.88 11.76
CA ILE A 124 6.71 1.53 12.29
C ILE A 124 7.74 1.55 13.40
N THR A 125 7.25 1.80 14.61
CA THR A 125 8.04 1.74 15.83
C THR A 125 8.02 0.33 16.42
N TYR A 126 7.09 -0.54 15.97
CA TYR A 126 6.86 -1.87 16.53
C TYR A 126 6.57 -2.91 15.43
N PRO A 127 7.16 -4.12 15.49
CA PRO A 127 6.96 -5.19 14.49
C PRO A 127 5.49 -5.60 14.30
N GLU A 128 4.67 -5.48 15.34
CA GLU A 128 3.22 -5.74 15.31
C GLU A 128 2.49 -4.87 14.28
N HIS A 129 2.93 -3.63 14.10
CA HIS A 129 2.33 -2.72 13.13
C HIS A 129 2.66 -3.12 11.70
N GLU A 130 3.88 -3.58 11.46
CA GLU A 130 4.32 -4.08 10.15
C GLU A 130 3.48 -5.28 9.71
N ASN A 131 3.31 -6.26 10.59
CA ASN A 131 2.49 -7.44 10.30
C ASN A 131 1.02 -7.10 10.03
N PHE A 132 0.46 -6.14 10.79
CA PHE A 132 -0.88 -5.62 10.51
C PHE A 132 -0.96 -5.01 9.11
N TYR A 133 -0.01 -4.15 8.74
CA TYR A 133 0.02 -3.46 7.45
C TYR A 133 0.19 -4.42 6.29
N ASP A 134 1.08 -5.38 6.40
CA ASP A 134 1.32 -6.38 5.36
C ASP A 134 0.12 -7.29 5.17
N THR A 135 -0.47 -7.78 6.27
CA THR A 135 -1.68 -8.59 6.21
C THR A 135 -2.86 -7.81 5.63
N TYR A 136 -3.04 -6.55 6.02
CA TYR A 136 -4.07 -5.68 5.46
C TYR A 136 -3.86 -5.50 3.95
N ASN A 137 -2.65 -5.16 3.54
CA ASN A 137 -2.29 -4.90 2.15
C ASN A 137 -2.47 -6.14 1.27
N GLN A 138 -2.02 -7.31 1.75
CA GLN A 138 -2.23 -8.59 1.09
C GLN A 138 -3.71 -8.89 0.93
N ARG A 139 -4.53 -8.60 1.96
CA ARG A 139 -5.98 -8.79 1.86
C ARG A 139 -6.61 -7.86 0.81
N ILE A 140 -6.16 -6.61 0.70
CA ILE A 140 -6.60 -5.72 -0.38
C ILE A 140 -6.20 -6.28 -1.76
N ASP A 141 -5.00 -6.82 -1.90
CA ASP A 141 -4.55 -7.46 -3.14
C ASP A 141 -5.45 -8.65 -3.52
N GLU A 142 -5.77 -9.53 -2.57
CA GLU A 142 -6.72 -10.64 -2.79
C GLU A 142 -8.10 -10.16 -3.23
N LEU A 143 -8.59 -9.05 -2.65
CA LEU A 143 -9.88 -8.46 -3.01
C LEU A 143 -9.87 -7.92 -4.44
N ILE A 144 -8.79 -7.24 -4.85
CA ILE A 144 -8.61 -6.77 -6.22
C ILE A 144 -8.55 -7.95 -7.19
N ASP A 145 -7.77 -8.98 -6.88
CA ASP A 145 -7.60 -10.14 -7.76
C ASP A 145 -8.91 -10.93 -7.93
N ARG A 146 -9.73 -10.99 -6.87
CA ARG A 146 -11.02 -11.68 -6.87
C ARG A 146 -12.16 -10.88 -7.51
N GLU A 147 -12.25 -9.58 -7.21
CA GLU A 147 -13.41 -8.74 -7.56
C GLU A 147 -13.12 -7.77 -8.71
N GLY A 148 -11.85 -7.61 -9.08
CA GLY A 148 -11.39 -6.62 -10.05
C GLY A 148 -11.23 -5.23 -9.44
N ILE A 149 -10.83 -4.27 -10.28
CA ILE A 149 -10.72 -2.86 -9.88
C ILE A 149 -12.12 -2.25 -9.84
N PRO A 150 -12.59 -1.80 -8.66
CA PRO A 150 -13.96 -1.35 -8.49
C PRO A 150 -14.21 0.00 -9.18
N ASP A 151 -15.48 0.30 -9.49
CA ASP A 151 -15.84 1.52 -10.23
C ASP A 151 -15.61 2.82 -9.44
N TRP A 152 -15.64 2.73 -8.10
CA TRP A 152 -15.27 3.86 -7.23
C TRP A 152 -13.76 4.11 -7.20
N SER A 153 -12.95 3.24 -7.82
CA SER A 153 -11.51 3.44 -7.88
C SER A 153 -11.16 4.75 -8.59
N PRO A 154 -10.23 5.53 -8.03
CA PRO A 154 -9.61 6.67 -8.71
C PRO A 154 -8.98 6.37 -10.07
N LEU A 155 -8.57 5.13 -10.33
CA LEU A 155 -8.05 4.72 -11.63
C LEU A 155 -9.08 5.00 -12.74
N LYS A 156 -10.37 4.78 -12.45
CA LYS A 156 -11.46 5.01 -13.40
C LYS A 156 -11.64 6.50 -13.75
N ARG A 157 -11.14 7.41 -12.91
CA ARG A 157 -11.19 8.85 -13.13
C ARG A 157 -10.05 9.34 -14.03
N ILE A 158 -8.97 8.56 -14.19
CA ILE A 158 -7.83 8.93 -15.04
C ILE A 158 -8.26 8.87 -16.53
N PRO A 159 -8.18 9.99 -17.27
CA PRO A 159 -8.44 9.96 -18.70
C PRO A 159 -7.36 9.18 -19.45
N GLU A 160 -7.75 8.53 -20.55
CA GLU A 160 -6.79 7.99 -21.51
C GLU A 160 -5.87 9.09 -22.05
N ARG A 161 -4.65 8.72 -22.46
CA ARG A 161 -3.62 9.68 -22.94
C ARG A 161 -4.14 10.63 -24.02
N ALA A 162 -4.82 10.10 -25.04
CA ALA A 162 -5.36 10.91 -26.13
C ALA A 162 -6.45 11.89 -25.62
N ILE A 163 -7.34 11.42 -24.75
CA ILE A 163 -8.42 12.21 -24.16
C ILE A 163 -7.86 13.33 -23.27
N ALA A 164 -6.85 13.03 -22.46
CA ALA A 164 -6.19 14.01 -21.60
C ALA A 164 -5.58 15.17 -22.42
N LEU A 165 -4.92 14.83 -23.53
CA LEU A 165 -4.35 15.81 -24.45
C LEU A 165 -5.45 16.65 -25.10
N GLU A 166 -6.52 16.02 -25.59
CA GLU A 166 -7.66 16.70 -26.21
C GLU A 166 -8.35 17.69 -25.26
N ILE A 167 -8.54 17.31 -23.99
CA ILE A 167 -9.09 18.20 -22.96
C ILE A 167 -8.20 19.44 -22.82
N LEU A 168 -6.88 19.26 -22.66
CA LEU A 168 -5.97 20.39 -22.55
C LEU A 168 -5.95 21.26 -23.82
N THR A 169 -6.14 20.68 -25.01
CA THR A 169 -6.29 21.46 -26.25
C THR A 169 -7.53 22.34 -26.22
N LYS A 170 -8.66 21.82 -25.75
CA LYS A 170 -9.97 22.51 -25.82
C LYS A 170 -10.21 23.49 -24.67
N THR A 171 -9.78 23.11 -23.46
CA THR A 171 -10.13 23.81 -22.22
C THR A 171 -8.91 24.17 -21.37
N GLY A 172 -7.71 24.03 -21.92
CA GLY A 172 -6.47 24.41 -21.26
C GLY A 172 -6.37 25.92 -21.04
N GLN A 173 -6.02 26.32 -19.82
CA GLN A 173 -5.77 27.71 -19.44
C GLN A 173 -4.32 27.87 -18.98
N ASN A 174 -3.78 29.08 -19.09
CA ASN A 174 -2.44 29.37 -18.60
C ASN A 174 -2.38 29.20 -17.07
N LEU A 175 -1.33 28.51 -16.58
CA LEU A 175 -1.10 28.26 -15.17
C LEU A 175 -0.89 29.55 -14.37
N SER A 176 -0.46 30.65 -15.01
CA SER A 176 -0.38 31.98 -14.38
C SER A 176 -1.72 32.44 -13.78
N ASN A 177 -2.84 31.97 -14.34
CA ASN A 177 -4.19 32.34 -13.92
C ASN A 177 -4.81 31.31 -12.96
N PHE A 178 -4.02 30.33 -12.50
CA PHE A 178 -4.52 29.28 -11.63
C PHE A 178 -4.93 29.82 -10.27
N THR A 179 -6.16 29.50 -9.86
CA THR A 179 -6.66 29.82 -8.52
C THR A 179 -6.77 28.53 -7.71
N HIS A 180 -6.10 28.49 -6.56
CA HIS A 180 -6.18 27.37 -5.63
C HIS A 180 -7.50 27.40 -4.86
N SER A 181 -8.14 26.24 -4.75
CA SER A 181 -9.33 26.00 -3.92
C SER A 181 -9.01 25.83 -2.43
N SER A 182 -7.77 25.43 -2.10
CA SER A 182 -7.34 25.19 -0.72
C SER A 182 -5.83 25.27 -0.54
N ILE A 183 -5.38 25.38 0.72
CA ILE A 183 -3.95 25.28 1.08
C ILE A 183 -3.38 23.90 0.74
N VAL A 184 -4.19 22.84 0.88
CA VAL A 184 -3.76 21.47 0.58
C VAL A 184 -3.50 21.31 -0.93
N GLU A 185 -4.41 21.81 -1.77
CA GLU A 185 -4.22 21.80 -3.23
C GLU A 185 -2.99 22.63 -3.65
N LYS A 186 -2.77 23.78 -3.02
CA LYS A 186 -1.56 24.59 -3.25
C LYS A 186 -0.28 23.80 -2.95
N ASN A 187 -0.26 23.05 -1.85
CA ASN A 187 0.90 22.24 -1.49
C ASN A 187 1.10 21.06 -2.45
N LEU A 188 0.03 20.40 -2.89
CA LEU A 188 0.08 19.34 -3.89
C LEU A 188 0.68 19.86 -5.20
N ILE A 189 0.15 20.97 -5.73
CA ILE A 189 0.65 21.57 -6.97
C ILE A 189 2.12 21.96 -6.82
N LYS A 190 2.51 22.61 -5.72
CA LYS A 190 3.91 22.95 -5.45
C LYS A 190 4.82 21.71 -5.45
N SER A 191 4.36 20.58 -4.88
CA SER A 191 5.10 19.31 -4.90
C SER A 191 5.34 18.84 -6.34
N VAL A 192 4.30 18.86 -7.18
CA VAL A 192 4.38 18.49 -8.59
C VAL A 192 5.35 19.43 -9.33
N LEU A 193 5.19 20.75 -9.21
CA LEU A 193 6.03 21.75 -9.88
C LEU A 193 7.51 21.59 -9.60
N ASN A 194 7.88 21.28 -8.35
CA ASN A 194 9.28 21.07 -7.96
C ASN A 194 9.95 19.87 -8.68
N LYS A 195 9.18 19.00 -9.32
CA LYS A 195 9.66 17.80 -10.04
C LYS A 195 9.72 17.98 -11.56
N TRP A 196 9.35 19.15 -12.05
CA TRP A 196 9.62 19.54 -13.41
C TRP A 196 11.04 20.13 -13.46
N GLU A 197 12.05 19.27 -13.60
CA GLU A 197 13.48 19.63 -13.42
C GLU A 197 14.00 20.66 -14.44
N SER A 198 13.47 20.64 -15.67
CA SER A 198 13.92 21.52 -16.78
C SER A 198 12.76 22.21 -17.51
N GLY A 199 11.55 22.12 -16.97
CA GLY A 199 10.37 22.78 -17.50
C GLY A 199 9.43 23.24 -16.40
N GLN A 200 8.33 23.88 -16.76
CA GLN A 200 7.21 24.15 -15.88
C GLN A 200 5.95 23.72 -16.62
N PRO A 201 4.94 23.15 -15.96
CA PRO A 201 3.63 23.06 -16.56
C PRO A 201 3.18 24.48 -16.85
N VAL A 202 2.72 24.69 -18.07
CA VAL A 202 2.33 26.01 -18.57
C VAL A 202 0.82 26.12 -18.62
N ILE A 203 0.14 24.98 -18.72
CA ILE A 203 -1.30 24.93 -18.85
C ILE A 203 -1.93 24.01 -17.82
N TRP A 204 -3.20 24.26 -17.53
CA TRP A 204 -4.00 23.41 -16.68
C TRP A 204 -5.43 23.30 -17.19
N SER A 205 -6.14 22.25 -16.79
CA SER A 205 -7.58 22.17 -16.93
C SER A 205 -8.20 21.36 -15.80
N ARG A 206 -9.35 21.80 -15.32
CA ARG A 206 -10.09 21.14 -14.22
C ARG A 206 -11.30 20.41 -14.79
N LEU A 207 -11.53 19.20 -14.32
CA LEU A 207 -12.69 18.37 -14.62
C LEU A 207 -13.46 18.13 -13.33
N PRO A 208 -14.40 19.02 -12.96
CA PRO A 208 -15.12 18.93 -11.69
C PRO A 208 -15.88 17.61 -11.53
N ASP A 209 -16.54 17.15 -12.59
CA ASP A 209 -17.36 15.92 -12.57
C ASP A 209 -16.55 14.65 -12.32
N LYS A 210 -15.24 14.70 -12.59
CA LYS A 210 -14.30 13.61 -12.33
C LYS A 210 -13.39 13.88 -11.14
N ALA A 211 -13.54 15.02 -10.47
CA ALA A 211 -12.60 15.49 -9.45
C ALA A 211 -11.12 15.39 -9.91
N ILE A 212 -10.84 15.75 -11.18
CA ILE A 212 -9.49 15.72 -11.74
C ILE A 212 -8.99 17.14 -12.03
N LEU A 213 -7.71 17.37 -11.78
CA LEU A 213 -6.93 18.50 -12.27
C LEU A 213 -5.80 17.97 -13.17
N LEU A 214 -5.72 18.47 -14.39
CA LEU A 214 -4.65 18.20 -15.34
C LEU A 214 -3.66 19.36 -15.35
N LEU A 215 -2.36 19.07 -15.26
CA LEU A 215 -1.27 20.02 -15.45
C LEU A 215 -0.41 19.58 -16.63
N GLY A 216 -0.18 20.44 -17.62
CA GLY A 216 0.51 20.10 -18.86
C GLY A 216 1.64 21.05 -19.22
N GLY A 217 2.66 20.53 -19.88
CA GLY A 217 3.84 21.29 -20.30
C GLY A 217 4.96 20.40 -20.85
N ASN A 218 6.11 21.02 -21.13
CA ASN A 218 7.31 20.30 -21.54
C ASN A 218 8.16 19.90 -20.33
N VAL A 219 8.62 18.65 -20.32
CA VAL A 219 9.67 18.19 -19.38
C VAL A 219 11.04 18.17 -20.04
N SER A 220 11.09 18.20 -21.37
CA SER A 220 12.28 18.46 -22.18
C SER A 220 11.85 18.98 -23.56
N GLU A 221 12.80 19.39 -24.40
CA GLU A 221 12.50 19.76 -25.79
C GLU A 221 11.82 18.65 -26.58
N LYS A 222 12.02 17.36 -26.22
CA LYS A 222 11.52 16.20 -26.95
C LYS A 222 10.28 15.57 -26.33
N VAL A 223 9.94 15.92 -25.09
CA VAL A 223 8.92 15.22 -24.30
C VAL A 223 8.02 16.20 -23.59
N GLY A 224 6.72 16.05 -23.86
CA GLY A 224 5.62 16.64 -23.12
C GLY A 224 5.16 15.74 -21.97
N ARG A 225 4.59 16.32 -20.93
CA ARG A 225 3.97 15.58 -19.82
C ARG A 225 2.63 16.20 -19.45
N ILE A 226 1.67 15.35 -19.13
CA ILE A 226 0.44 15.72 -18.43
C ILE A 226 0.42 14.99 -17.09
N ASP A 227 0.44 15.74 -16.00
CA ASP A 227 0.23 15.20 -14.66
C ASP A 227 -1.25 15.24 -14.31
N VAL A 228 -1.77 14.11 -13.84
CA VAL A 228 -3.17 13.92 -13.45
C VAL A 228 -3.26 13.93 -11.93
N LEU A 229 -3.97 14.90 -11.38
CA LEU A 229 -4.15 15.09 -9.95
C LEU A 229 -5.60 14.85 -9.56
N ASP A 230 -5.82 14.21 -8.42
CA ASP A 230 -7.13 14.03 -7.81
C ASP A 230 -7.43 15.18 -6.86
N THR A 231 -8.49 15.93 -7.14
CA THR A 231 -8.94 17.05 -6.32
C THR A 231 -9.88 16.65 -5.18
N GLU A 232 -10.35 15.40 -5.14
CA GLU A 232 -11.13 14.88 -4.02
C GLU A 232 -10.21 14.40 -2.90
N HIS A 233 -9.18 13.62 -3.25
CA HIS A 233 -8.25 13.02 -2.30
C HIS A 233 -6.92 13.78 -2.18
N MET A 234 -6.75 14.86 -2.95
CA MET A 234 -5.55 15.70 -3.01
C MET A 234 -4.27 14.88 -3.25
N ALA A 235 -4.31 14.01 -4.26
CA ALA A 235 -3.25 13.05 -4.57
C ALA A 235 -2.78 13.16 -6.03
N TRP A 236 -1.51 12.83 -6.29
CA TRP A 236 -0.99 12.69 -7.64
C TRP A 236 -1.30 11.30 -8.17
N LEU A 237 -2.10 11.22 -9.23
CA LEU A 237 -2.57 9.94 -9.78
C LEU A 237 -1.64 9.34 -10.82
N ALA A 238 -1.28 10.12 -11.84
CA ALA A 238 -0.51 9.61 -12.97
C ALA A 238 0.32 10.71 -13.62
N SER A 239 1.32 10.28 -14.38
CA SER A 239 2.07 11.10 -15.33
C SER A 239 1.96 10.47 -16.71
N LEU A 240 1.43 11.24 -17.66
CA LEU A 240 1.21 10.82 -19.03
C LEU A 240 2.24 11.53 -19.90
N GLU A 241 3.25 10.81 -20.37
CA GLU A 241 4.30 11.37 -21.21
C GLU A 241 3.94 11.31 -22.69
N PHE A 242 4.43 12.26 -23.48
CA PHE A 242 4.18 12.36 -24.92
C PHE A 242 5.48 12.71 -25.65
N LEU A 243 5.94 11.82 -26.53
CA LEU A 243 7.10 12.08 -27.37
C LEU A 243 6.70 13.01 -28.53
N ARG A 244 7.45 14.09 -28.74
CA ARG A 244 7.20 15.03 -29.84
C ARG A 244 7.25 14.39 -31.22
N LYS A 245 8.02 13.31 -31.39
CA LYS A 245 8.03 12.54 -32.65
C LYS A 245 6.63 12.04 -33.06
N HIS A 246 5.77 11.74 -32.09
CA HIS A 246 4.41 11.24 -32.32
C HIS A 246 3.35 12.32 -32.17
N CYS A 247 3.60 13.32 -31.33
CA CYS A 247 2.72 14.46 -31.10
C CYS A 247 3.56 15.74 -31.26
N PRO A 248 3.80 16.21 -32.49
CA PRO A 248 4.76 17.29 -32.75
C PRO A 248 4.30 18.65 -32.20
N THR A 249 2.99 18.85 -32.13
CA THR A 249 2.36 20.06 -31.60
C THR A 249 1.58 19.71 -30.35
N MET A 250 1.88 20.43 -29.26
CA MET A 250 1.22 20.26 -27.98
C MET A 250 0.38 21.49 -27.61
N PRO A 251 -0.66 21.34 -26.76
CA PRO A 251 -1.53 22.46 -26.39
C PRO A 251 -0.79 23.65 -25.73
N TRP A 252 0.28 23.37 -24.99
CA TRP A 252 1.09 24.38 -24.32
C TRP A 252 2.10 25.08 -25.24
N ASP A 253 2.31 24.60 -26.47
CA ASP A 253 3.19 25.28 -27.43
C ASP A 253 2.54 26.56 -27.98
N VAL A 254 1.21 26.63 -28.00
CA VAL A 254 0.45 27.76 -28.56
C VAL A 254 0.27 28.89 -27.53
N GLN A 255 0.20 28.56 -26.25
CA GLN A 255 0.02 29.54 -25.15
C GLN A 255 1.33 30.15 -24.65
N ALA A 256 2.48 29.72 -25.16
CA ALA A 256 3.80 30.24 -24.82
C ALA A 256 4.27 31.40 -25.73
N ASN A 257 3.47 31.75 -26.75
CA ASN A 257 3.64 32.94 -27.60
C ASN A 257 2.67 34.04 -27.18
#